data_AF-A0A7S2M8L2-F1
#
_entry.id   AF-A0A7S2M8L2-F1
#
_cell.length_a   1.000
_cell.length_b   1.000
_cell.length_c   1.000
_cell.angle_alpha   90.00
_cell.angle_beta   90.00
_cell.angle_gamma   90.00
#
_symmetry.space_group_name_H-M   'P 1'
#
loop_
_entity.id
_entity.type
_entity.pdbx_description
1 polymer ?
#
loop_
_entity_poly.entity_id
_entity_poly.type
_entity_poly.pdbx_seq_one_letter_code
_entity_poly.pdbx_strand_id
1 'polypeptide(L)'
;WRFIFFQYQDSGYFYGVASILRALLVCLVPVVVRDLAAVQILLLSGVLLCFLALQLYTKPWRVWVVNVADAGIAMALVLMLSCAGLGADLQHEQGSQAAIGAIATTCVVIVALFLLGAMLYGLQRRFV
;
A
#
# COMPACT_ATOMS: atom_id res chain seq x y z
N TRP A 1 25.55 -8.69 5.84
CA TRP A 1 25.00 -9.77 4.98
C TRP A 1 23.98 -10.67 5.68
N ARG A 2 24.24 -11.16 6.92
CA ARG A 2 23.30 -12.05 7.65
C ARG A 2 21.94 -11.43 8.03
N PHE A 3 21.86 -10.11 8.21
CA PHE A 3 20.67 -9.46 8.78
C PHE A 3 19.50 -9.27 7.79
N ILE A 4 19.77 -9.17 6.48
CA ILE A 4 18.75 -8.85 5.47
C ILE A 4 17.94 -10.10 5.07
N PHE A 5 18.59 -11.27 5.00
CA PHE A 5 17.96 -12.51 4.54
C PHE A 5 17.37 -13.37 5.67
N PHE A 6 17.81 -13.19 6.92
CA PHE A 6 17.30 -13.98 8.06
C PHE A 6 15.92 -13.55 8.58
N GLN A 7 15.42 -12.37 8.17
CA GLN A 7 14.13 -11.86 8.64
C GLN A 7 12.95 -12.54 7.96
N TYR A 8 13.16 -13.11 6.77
CA TYR A 8 12.14 -13.78 5.99
C TYR A 8 12.01 -15.26 6.38
N GLN A 9 10.78 -15.77 6.30
CA GLN A 9 10.50 -17.19 6.49
C GLN A 9 11.08 -18.01 5.32
N ASP A 10 11.44 -19.28 5.57
CA ASP A 10 12.13 -20.13 4.58
C ASP A 10 11.30 -20.37 3.30
N SER A 11 9.98 -20.15 3.34
CA SER A 11 9.10 -20.19 2.18
C SER A 11 9.05 -18.90 1.36
N GLY A 12 9.71 -17.82 1.81
CA GLY A 12 9.52 -16.44 1.33
C GLY A 12 10.78 -15.74 0.81
N TYR A 13 11.86 -16.46 0.50
CA TYR A 13 13.14 -15.85 0.09
C TYR A 13 13.04 -14.87 -1.09
N PHE A 14 12.13 -15.11 -2.03
CA PHE A 14 11.88 -14.22 -3.18
C PHE A 14 11.29 -12.86 -2.79
N TYR A 15 10.69 -12.75 -1.59
CA TYR A 15 10.11 -11.51 -1.12
C TYR A 15 11.16 -10.41 -0.88
N GLY A 16 12.41 -10.78 -0.60
CA GLY A 16 13.51 -9.80 -0.51
C GLY A 16 13.70 -9.02 -1.82
N VAL A 17 13.58 -9.69 -2.97
CA VAL A 17 13.63 -9.04 -4.30
C VAL A 17 12.40 -8.16 -4.50
N ALA A 18 11.21 -8.64 -4.13
CA ALA A 18 9.98 -7.87 -4.21
C ALA A 18 10.06 -6.58 -3.36
N SER A 19 10.63 -6.65 -2.16
CA SER A 19 10.79 -5.48 -1.27
C SER A 19 11.73 -4.42 -1.85
N ILE A 20 12.84 -4.84 -2.46
CA ILE A 20 13.77 -3.92 -3.15
C ILE A 20 13.12 -3.32 -4.39
N LEU A 21 12.41 -4.14 -5.17
CA LEU A 21 11.66 -3.67 -6.34
C LEU A 21 10.58 -2.65 -5.94
N ARG A 22 9.87 -2.87 -4.83
CA ARG A 22 8.92 -1.91 -4.28
C ARG A 22 9.59 -0.57 -3.99
N ALA A 23 10.72 -0.58 -3.28
CA ALA A 23 11.45 0.63 -2.95
C ALA A 23 11.92 1.37 -4.21
N LEU A 24 12.42 0.63 -5.21
CA LEU A 24 12.79 1.19 -6.51
C LEU A 24 11.59 1.87 -7.18
N LEU A 25 10.45 1.18 -7.28
CA LEU A 25 9.25 1.71 -7.95
C LEU A 25 8.70 2.95 -7.24
N VAL A 26 8.66 2.94 -5.91
CA VAL A 26 8.21 4.11 -5.11
C VAL A 26 9.11 5.32 -5.36
N CYS A 27 10.42 5.13 -5.50
CA CYS A 27 11.34 6.21 -5.84
C CYS A 27 11.29 6.60 -7.33
N LEU A 28 11.00 5.66 -8.23
CA LEU A 28 11.02 5.89 -9.67
C LEU A 28 9.81 6.68 -10.16
N VAL A 29 8.62 6.41 -9.62
CA VAL A 29 7.37 7.07 -10.03
C VAL A 29 7.46 8.61 -9.99
N PRO A 30 7.87 9.29 -8.90
CA PRO A 30 8.00 10.75 -8.87
C PRO A 30 9.11 11.28 -9.79
N VAL A 31 10.10 10.46 -10.13
CA VAL A 31 11.20 10.87 -11.02
C VAL A 31 10.75 10.89 -12.48
N VAL A 32 9.94 9.90 -12.87
CA VAL A 32 9.43 9.72 -14.24
C VAL A 32 8.20 10.59 -14.49
N VAL A 33 7.27 10.67 -13.53
CA VAL A 33 6.02 11.43 -13.64
C VAL A 33 6.12 12.65 -12.72
N ARG A 34 6.47 13.80 -13.30
CA ARG A 34 6.68 15.07 -12.57
C ARG A 34 5.54 16.05 -12.71
N ASP A 35 4.95 16.12 -13.90
CA ASP A 35 4.01 17.19 -14.26
C ASP A 35 2.54 16.82 -14.00
N LEU A 36 2.27 15.54 -13.71
CA LEU A 36 0.93 14.98 -13.56
C LEU A 36 0.77 14.38 -12.15
N ALA A 37 0.49 15.23 -11.17
CA ALA A 37 0.32 14.83 -9.76
C ALA A 37 -0.73 13.73 -9.59
N ALA A 38 -1.84 13.82 -10.33
CA ALA A 38 -2.90 12.81 -10.36
C ALA A 38 -2.40 11.42 -10.76
N VAL A 39 -1.63 11.34 -11.86
CA VAL A 39 -1.07 10.09 -12.38
C VAL A 39 -0.01 9.55 -11.44
N GLN A 40 0.79 10.43 -10.84
CA GLN A 40 1.80 10.05 -9.84
C GLN A 40 1.15 9.39 -8.62
N ILE A 41 0.05 9.95 -8.10
CA ILE A 41 -0.69 9.43 -6.95
C ILE A 41 -1.35 8.08 -7.28
N LEU A 42 -1.92 7.96 -8.48
CA LEU A 42 -2.51 6.71 -8.99
C LEU A 42 -1.45 5.60 -9.06
N LEU A 43 -0.30 5.88 -9.67
CA LEU A 43 0.79 4.90 -9.82
C LEU A 43 1.38 4.50 -8.47
N LEU A 44 1.63 5.45 -7.56
CA LEU A 44 2.13 5.15 -6.23
C LEU A 44 1.14 4.30 -5.42
N SER A 45 -0.15 4.66 -5.44
CA SER A 45 -1.19 3.89 -4.76
C SER A 45 -1.30 2.47 -5.32
N GLY A 46 -1.25 2.33 -6.65
CA GLY A 46 -1.27 1.02 -7.32
C GLY A 46 -0.07 0.14 -6.96
N VAL A 47 1.13 0.70 -6.94
CA VAL A 47 2.35 -0.01 -6.48
C VAL A 47 2.17 -0.48 -5.05
N LEU A 48 1.78 0.40 -4.14
CA LEU A 48 1.61 0.05 -2.72
C LEU A 48 0.54 -1.03 -2.50
N LEU A 49 -0.60 -0.94 -3.18
CA LEU A 49 -1.67 -1.95 -3.10
C LEU A 49 -1.23 -3.31 -3.67
N CYS A 50 -0.49 -3.32 -4.78
CA CYS A 50 0.03 -4.55 -5.38
C CYS A 50 1.00 -5.27 -4.42
N PHE A 51 1.94 -4.53 -3.82
CA PHE A 51 2.89 -5.09 -2.86
C PHE A 51 2.25 -5.47 -1.53
N LEU A 52 1.21 -4.76 -1.10
CA LEU A 52 0.40 -5.15 0.06
C LEU A 52 -0.32 -6.49 -0.21
N ALA A 53 -0.95 -6.66 -1.37
CA ALA A 53 -1.60 -7.92 -1.71
C ALA A 53 -0.59 -9.08 -1.74
N LEU A 54 0.57 -8.85 -2.33
CA LEU A 54 1.68 -9.81 -2.32
C LEU A 54 2.13 -10.14 -0.90
N GLN A 55 2.25 -9.14 -0.03
CA GLN A 55 2.65 -9.31 1.37
C GLN A 55 1.61 -10.09 2.18
N LEU A 56 0.32 -9.80 2.00
CA LEU A 56 -0.77 -10.51 2.68
C LEU A 56 -0.88 -11.97 2.24
N TYR A 57 -0.58 -12.24 0.96
CA TYR A 57 -0.54 -13.59 0.41
C TYR A 57 0.67 -14.38 0.89
N THR A 58 1.88 -13.80 0.79
CA THR A 58 3.13 -14.49 1.09
C THR A 58 3.47 -14.52 2.59
N LYS A 59 2.94 -13.59 3.38
CA LYS A 59 3.23 -13.40 4.83
C LYS A 59 4.72 -13.57 5.13
N PRO A 60 5.57 -12.75 4.51
CA PRO A 60 7.00 -13.03 4.38
C PRO A 60 7.74 -12.95 5.72
N TRP A 61 7.20 -12.20 6.68
CA TRP A 61 7.82 -11.99 7.98
C TRP A 61 7.58 -13.19 8.90
N ARG A 62 8.65 -13.68 9.56
CA ARG A 62 8.56 -14.79 10.53
C ARG A 62 7.64 -14.48 11.72
N VAL A 63 7.58 -13.21 12.14
CA VAL A 63 6.77 -12.75 13.26
C VAL A 63 5.48 -12.14 12.72
N TRP A 64 4.34 -12.68 13.16
CA TRP A 64 3.01 -12.24 12.71
C TRP A 64 2.74 -10.75 12.98
N VAL A 65 3.23 -10.22 14.11
CA VAL A 65 3.07 -8.81 14.48
C VAL A 65 3.71 -7.89 13.44
N VAL A 66 4.86 -8.29 12.88
CA VAL A 66 5.57 -7.51 11.85
C VAL A 66 4.78 -7.48 10.54
N ASN A 67 4.17 -8.60 10.14
CA ASN A 67 3.27 -8.64 8.98
C ASN A 67 2.09 -7.66 9.14
N VAL A 68 1.48 -7.61 10.33
CA VAL A 68 0.35 -6.71 10.61
C VAL A 68 0.80 -5.25 10.65
N ALA A 69 1.93 -4.96 11.31
CA ALA A 69 2.47 -3.60 11.39
C ALA A 69 2.84 -3.05 10.01
N ASP A 70 3.55 -3.84 9.19
CA ASP A 70 3.98 -3.44 7.85
C ASP A 70 2.77 -3.28 6.89
N ALA A 71 1.76 -4.16 6.99
CA ALA A 71 0.48 -3.95 6.31
C ALA A 71 -0.20 -2.65 6.75
N GLY A 72 -0.26 -2.36 8.06
CA GLY A 72 -0.83 -1.13 8.59
C GLY A 72 -0.12 0.14 8.08
N ILE A 73 1.21 0.11 8.00
CA ILE A 73 2.01 1.21 7.44
C ILE A 73 1.68 1.41 5.95
N ALA A 74 1.64 0.34 5.16
CA ALA A 74 1.28 0.43 3.75
C ALA A 74 -0.14 1.01 3.55
N MET A 75 -1.10 0.64 4.40
CA MET A 75 -2.45 1.21 4.38
C MET A 75 -2.48 2.69 4.74
N ALA A 76 -1.73 3.11 5.76
CA ALA A 76 -1.62 4.51 6.15
C ALA A 76 -1.02 5.36 5.01
N LEU A 77 -0.03 4.83 4.29
CA LEU A 77 0.57 5.51 3.14
C LEU A 77 -0.41 5.64 1.97
N VAL A 78 -1.19 4.59 1.66
CA VAL A 78 -2.24 4.65 0.63
C VAL A 78 -3.32 5.66 1.02
N LEU A 79 -3.70 5.74 2.29
CA LEU A 79 -4.67 6.72 2.79
C LEU A 79 -4.12 8.15 2.63
N MET A 80 -2.88 8.41 3.06
CA MET A 80 -2.24 9.71 2.88
C MET A 80 -2.17 10.13 1.41
N LEU A 81 -1.81 9.20 0.51
CA LEU A 81 -1.79 9.46 -0.94
C LEU A 81 -3.19 9.76 -1.49
N SER A 82 -4.21 9.04 -1.03
CA SER A 82 -5.60 9.28 -1.42
C SER A 82 -6.08 10.67 -0.98
N CYS A 83 -5.77 11.07 0.25
CA CYS A 83 -6.05 12.43 0.75
C CYS A 83 -5.30 13.50 -0.03
N ALA A 84 -4.03 13.26 -0.38
CA ALA A 84 -3.24 14.17 -1.21
C ALA A 84 -3.84 14.32 -2.61
N GLY A 85 -4.38 13.24 -3.19
CA GLY A 85 -5.04 13.25 -4.50
C GLY A 85 -6.29 14.11 -4.52
N LEU A 86 -7.12 14.01 -3.48
CA LEU A 86 -8.31 14.85 -3.31
C LEU A 86 -7.96 16.33 -3.13
N GLY A 87 -6.81 16.65 -2.52
CA GLY A 87 -6.33 18.03 -2.37
C GLY A 87 -5.78 18.63 -3.67
N ALA A 88 -5.20 17.80 -4.54
CA ALA A 88 -4.61 18.23 -5.81
C ALA A 88 -5.67 18.59 -6.88
N ASP A 89 -6.90 18.07 -6.76
CA ASP A 89 -8.02 18.31 -7.69
C ASP A 89 -8.55 19.76 -7.72
N LEU A 90 -8.11 20.62 -6.78
CA LEU A 90 -8.57 22.02 -6.72
C LEU A 90 -7.99 22.90 -7.85
N GLN A 91 -7.04 22.40 -8.66
CA GLN A 91 -6.26 23.26 -9.55
C GLN A 91 -6.38 23.00 -11.07
N HIS A 92 -6.80 21.84 -11.60
CA HIS A 92 -6.80 21.60 -13.07
C HIS A 92 -7.94 20.67 -13.60
N GLU A 93 -8.46 21.02 -14.78
CA GLU A 93 -9.22 20.24 -15.79
C GLU A 93 -10.35 19.29 -15.33
N GLN A 94 -11.61 19.68 -15.59
CA GLN A 94 -12.87 18.99 -15.23
C GLN A 94 -12.99 17.54 -15.74
N GLY A 95 -12.27 17.14 -16.80
CA GLY A 95 -12.34 15.80 -17.38
C GLY A 95 -11.59 14.71 -16.61
N SER A 96 -10.49 15.06 -15.92
CA SER A 96 -9.66 14.10 -15.19
C SER A 96 -10.10 13.92 -13.72
N GLN A 97 -10.91 14.84 -13.20
CA GLN A 97 -11.32 14.90 -11.79
C GLN A 97 -12.21 13.72 -11.38
N ALA A 98 -13.11 13.28 -12.25
CA ALA A 98 -13.99 12.15 -11.95
C ALA A 98 -13.20 10.84 -11.76
N ALA A 99 -12.14 10.63 -12.53
CA ALA A 99 -11.30 9.45 -12.43
C ALA A 99 -10.45 9.45 -11.15
N ILE A 100 -9.86 10.61 -10.79
CA ILE A 100 -9.05 10.76 -9.58
C ILE A 100 -9.91 10.57 -8.33
N GLY A 101 -11.10 11.19 -8.29
CA GLY A 101 -12.06 11.00 -7.22
C GLY A 101 -12.53 9.55 -7.08
N ALA A 102 -12.80 8.87 -8.20
CA ALA A 102 -13.17 7.45 -8.19
C ALA A 102 -12.04 6.54 -7.65
N ILE A 103 -10.79 6.85 -7.98
CA ILE A 103 -9.63 6.07 -7.51
C ILE A 103 -9.37 6.33 -6.03
N ALA A 104 -9.41 7.59 -5.60
CA ALA A 104 -9.24 7.95 -4.20
C ALA A 104 -10.33 7.33 -3.32
N THR A 105 -11.59 7.39 -3.75
CA THR A 105 -12.71 6.75 -3.04
C THR A 105 -12.55 5.23 -3.00
N THR A 106 -12.14 4.59 -4.11
CA THR A 106 -11.88 3.14 -4.14
C THR A 106 -10.75 2.75 -3.18
N CYS A 107 -9.65 3.51 -3.14
CA CYS A 107 -8.54 3.27 -2.20
C CYS A 107 -8.99 3.41 -0.75
N VAL A 108 -9.80 4.42 -0.43
CA VAL A 108 -10.38 4.61 0.91
C VAL A 108 -11.30 3.45 1.29
N VAL A 109 -12.13 2.95 0.37
CA VAL A 109 -12.99 1.79 0.61
C VAL A 109 -12.17 0.53 0.89
N ILE A 110 -11.10 0.28 0.12
CA ILE A 110 -10.18 -0.84 0.36
C ILE A 110 -9.55 -0.74 1.76
N VAL A 111 -9.15 0.46 2.18
CA VAL A 111 -8.62 0.71 3.53
C VAL A 111 -9.65 0.44 4.61
N ALA A 112 -10.87 0.94 4.44
CA ALA A 112 -11.96 0.72 5.38
C ALA A 112 -12.29 -0.78 5.53
N LEU A 113 -12.40 -1.52 4.43
CA LEU A 113 -12.67 -2.96 4.44
C LEU A 113 -11.58 -3.75 5.16
N PHE A 114 -10.30 -3.41 4.93
CA PHE A 114 -9.19 -4.06 5.62
C PHE A 114 -9.20 -3.81 7.13
N LEU A 115 -9.42 -2.56 7.55
CA LEU A 115 -9.52 -2.21 8.97
C LEU A 115 -10.71 -2.89 9.65
N LEU A 116 -11.85 -2.97 8.97
CA LEU A 116 -13.03 -3.72 9.44
C LEU A 116 -12.71 -5.21 9.58
N GLY A 117 -12.07 -5.82 8.59
CA GLY A 117 -11.65 -7.22 8.65
C GLY A 117 -10.68 -7.49 9.82
N ALA A 118 -9.72 -6.60 10.04
CA ALA A 118 -8.79 -6.69 11.16
C ALA A 118 -9.50 -6.53 12.53
N MET A 119 -10.46 -5.60 12.63
CA MET A 119 -11.25 -5.38 13.83
C MET A 119 -12.14 -6.59 14.16
N LEU A 120 -12.82 -7.15 13.16
CA LEU A 120 -13.66 -8.34 13.31
C LEU A 120 -12.82 -9.56 13.72
N TYR A 121 -11.67 -9.77 13.09
CA TYR A 121 -10.73 -10.82 13.47
C TYR A 121 -10.23 -10.67 14.91
N GLY A 122 -9.92 -9.43 15.32
CA GLY A 122 -9.51 -9.11 16.69
C GLY A 122 -10.63 -9.36 17.72
N LEU A 123 -11.87 -9.02 17.38
CA LEU A 123 -13.04 -9.30 18.23
C LEU A 123 -13.28 -10.81 18.37
N GLN A 124 -13.25 -11.56 17.27
CA GLN A 124 -13.39 -13.02 17.30
C GLN A 124 -12.33 -13.69 18.19
N ARG A 125 -11.10 -13.19 18.18
CA ARG A 125 -10.02 -13.67 19.07
C ARG A 125 -10.16 -13.27 20.53
N ARG A 126 -11.02 -12.30 20.86
CA ARG A 126 -11.25 -11.86 22.25
C ARG A 126 -12.38 -12.63 22.92
N PHE A 127 -13.30 -13.20 22.13
CA PHE A 127 -14.45 -13.98 22.61
C PHE A 127 -14.23 -15.50 22.64
N VAL A 128 -13.14 -15.99 22.04
CA VAL A 128 -12.66 -17.39 22.12
C VAL A 128 -11.43 -17.45 23.01
#